data_AF-A0A938N012-F1
#
_entry.id   AF-A0A938N012-F1
#
_cell.length_a   1.000
_cell.length_b   1.000
_cell.length_c   1.000
_cell.angle_alpha   90.00
_cell.angle_beta   90.00
_cell.angle_gamma   90.00
#
_symmetry.space_group_name_H-M   'P 1'
#
loop_
_entity.id
_entity.type
_entity.pdbx_description
1 polymer ?
#
loop_
_entity_poly.entity_id
_entity_poly.type
_entity_poly.pdbx_seq_one_letter_code
_entity_poly.pdbx_strand_id
1 'polypeptide(L)'
;MLRNIHLAIYSFSWMSALRARVGDAESAVRHLDIFVKAFIVRNGFHVNGDQTRSGYSGMTYRPFTLEGNFAALQAVHEMLLQSWSPTPGQQDTEIIRIFPAMPWRWRDATFSDLRAEGGHRVSATRENNATTWFRIVAGKDGAIRVRDNFGGRRPQWDRDGVRKTGDNFEVSLRKGESIQATLPKPPEIPPAPANVAEPVVLQTSSRVPLDTRDGNDTNARRSRGDQIAGRNYGSIGNPREDPLALPVPQQIRGRPIVCRGEFLEGRIR
;
A
#
# COMPACT_ATOMS: atom_id res chain seq x y z
N MET A 1 -14.03 10.91 21.01
CA MET A 1 -13.00 10.29 21.86
C MET A 1 -12.94 8.79 21.57
N LEU A 2 -11.97 8.31 20.78
CA LEU A 2 -11.64 6.89 20.63
C LEU A 2 -10.26 6.71 21.27
N ARG A 3 -10.18 6.65 22.61
CA ARG A 3 -8.89 6.66 23.30
C ARG A 3 -8.24 5.30 23.49
N ASN A 4 -8.91 4.19 23.20
CA ASN A 4 -8.33 2.84 23.37
C ASN A 4 -8.77 1.90 22.23
N ILE A 5 -8.30 2.11 21.00
CA ILE A 5 -8.28 1.01 20.03
C ILE A 5 -6.90 0.37 20.14
N HIS A 6 -6.82 -0.79 20.78
CA HIS A 6 -5.61 -1.60 20.80
C HIS A 6 -5.46 -2.31 19.45
N LEU A 7 -5.15 -1.53 18.40
CA LEU A 7 -4.73 -2.11 17.13
C LEU A 7 -3.36 -2.76 17.34
N ALA A 8 -3.24 -3.98 16.86
CA ALA A 8 -2.02 -4.77 16.97
C ALA A 8 -1.68 -5.35 15.59
N ILE A 9 -0.39 -5.65 15.38
CA ILE A 9 0.07 -6.40 14.22
C ILE A 9 -0.27 -5.65 12.90
N TYR A 10 -0.73 -6.35 11.87
CA TYR A 10 -1.01 -5.85 10.53
C TYR A 10 -2.32 -5.04 10.43
N SER A 11 -2.98 -4.74 11.55
CA SER A 11 -4.31 -4.12 11.56
C SER A 11 -4.33 -2.73 10.91
N PHE A 12 -3.26 -1.93 11.03
CA PHE A 12 -3.17 -0.63 10.37
C PHE A 12 -3.06 -0.76 8.84
N SER A 13 -2.23 -1.68 8.34
CA SER A 13 -2.15 -1.96 6.91
C SER A 13 -3.47 -2.52 6.37
N TRP A 14 -4.17 -3.38 7.13
CA TRP A 14 -5.46 -3.91 6.70
C TRP A 14 -6.54 -2.82 6.69
N MET A 15 -6.60 -2.00 7.74
CA MET A 15 -7.51 -0.86 7.78
C MET A 15 -7.24 0.12 6.63
N SER A 16 -5.97 0.35 6.27
CA SER A 16 -5.62 1.13 5.09
C SER A 16 -6.24 0.53 3.82
N ALA A 17 -6.13 -0.78 3.61
CA ALA A 17 -6.73 -1.44 2.44
C ALA A 17 -8.27 -1.38 2.45
N LEU A 18 -8.90 -1.58 3.61
CA LEU A 18 -10.36 -1.47 3.76
C LEU A 18 -10.86 -0.06 3.45
N ARG A 19 -10.18 0.98 3.95
CA ARG A 19 -10.52 2.38 3.67
C ARG A 19 -10.32 2.73 2.19
N ALA A 20 -9.25 2.22 1.58
CA ALA A 20 -9.04 2.36 0.14
C ALA A 20 -10.19 1.71 -0.66
N ARG A 21 -10.65 0.51 -0.28
CA ARG A 21 -11.75 -0.19 -0.97
C ARG A 21 -13.08 0.54 -0.96
N VAL A 22 -13.37 1.31 0.09
CA VAL A 22 -14.59 2.13 0.17
C VAL A 22 -14.40 3.55 -0.39
N GLY A 23 -13.24 3.87 -0.97
CA GLY A 23 -12.96 5.19 -1.54
C GLY A 23 -12.52 6.25 -0.53
N ASP A 24 -12.30 5.89 0.73
CA ASP A 24 -11.84 6.82 1.77
C ASP A 24 -10.31 6.95 1.76
N ALA A 25 -9.84 7.74 0.79
CA ALA A 25 -8.43 7.95 0.49
C ALA A 25 -7.62 8.53 1.68
N GLU A 26 -8.17 9.54 2.36
CA GLU A 26 -7.49 10.23 3.45
C GLU A 26 -7.31 9.31 4.66
N SER A 27 -8.37 8.59 5.05
CA SER A 27 -8.23 7.62 6.13
C SER A 27 -7.30 6.48 5.73
N ALA A 28 -7.36 6.02 4.47
CA ALA A 28 -6.46 4.97 4.00
C ALA A 28 -4.99 5.39 4.19
N VAL A 29 -4.60 6.55 3.68
CA VAL A 29 -3.21 7.01 3.79
C VAL A 29 -2.80 7.31 5.23
N ARG A 30 -3.74 7.74 6.08
CA ARG A 30 -3.48 7.99 7.51
C ARG A 30 -3.12 6.70 8.25
N HIS A 31 -3.77 5.57 7.93
CA HIS A 31 -3.46 4.27 8.53
C HIS A 31 -2.15 3.68 7.96
N LEU A 32 -1.91 3.85 6.65
CA LEU A 32 -0.63 3.48 6.04
C LEU A 32 0.54 4.24 6.67
N ASP A 33 0.37 5.53 6.94
CA ASP A 33 1.37 6.36 7.61
C ASP A 33 1.69 5.87 9.02
N ILE A 34 0.68 5.45 9.80
CA ILE A 34 0.92 4.84 11.13
C ILE A 34 1.74 3.57 10.95
N PHE A 35 1.30 2.68 10.08
CA PHE A 35 1.96 1.40 9.85
C PHE A 35 3.45 1.60 9.52
N VAL A 36 3.75 2.46 8.54
CA VAL A 36 5.11 2.74 8.09
C VAL A 36 5.97 3.38 9.18
N LYS A 37 5.40 4.24 10.03
CA LYS A 37 6.19 5.00 11.02
C LYS A 37 6.32 4.30 12.36
N ALA A 38 5.32 3.54 12.77
CA ALA A 38 5.25 2.92 14.09
C ALA A 38 5.58 1.42 14.08
N PHE A 39 5.38 0.73 12.95
CA PHE A 39 5.45 -0.74 12.90
C PHE A 39 6.48 -1.28 11.89
N ILE A 40 7.17 -0.42 11.14
CA ILE A 40 8.30 -0.80 10.30
C ILE A 40 9.62 -0.40 10.97
N VAL A 41 10.53 -1.36 11.11
CA VAL A 41 11.89 -1.11 11.63
C VAL A 41 12.87 -0.75 10.51
N ARG A 42 14.09 -0.32 10.87
CA ARG A 42 15.10 0.24 9.94
C ARG A 42 15.45 -0.63 8.73
N ASN A 43 15.31 -1.96 8.82
CA ASN A 43 15.55 -2.88 7.72
C ASN A 43 14.32 -3.10 6.82
N GLY A 44 13.24 -2.34 7.01
CA GLY A 44 12.01 -2.41 6.21
C GLY A 44 11.01 -3.47 6.70
N PHE A 45 11.35 -4.27 7.71
CA PHE A 45 10.45 -5.30 8.19
C PHE A 45 9.39 -4.79 9.17
N HIS A 46 8.20 -5.35 9.05
CA HIS A 46 7.11 -5.17 9.97
C HIS A 46 7.35 -5.93 11.28
N VAL A 47 7.06 -5.28 12.39
CA VAL A 47 7.02 -5.87 13.73
C VAL A 47 5.70 -5.52 14.43
N ASN A 48 5.24 -6.42 15.28
CA ASN A 48 3.86 -6.36 15.81
C ASN A 48 3.59 -5.22 16.81
N GLY A 49 4.64 -4.71 17.47
CA GLY A 49 4.53 -3.65 18.47
C GLY A 49 4.83 -2.26 17.91
N ASP A 50 4.26 -1.23 18.56
CA ASP A 50 4.55 0.17 18.30
C ASP A 50 5.98 0.50 18.75
N GLN A 51 6.87 0.66 17.77
CA GLN A 51 8.29 0.95 17.97
C GLN A 51 8.56 2.41 18.39
N THR A 52 7.53 3.25 18.30
CA THR A 52 7.63 4.69 18.59
C THR A 52 7.11 5.02 19.98
N ARG A 53 6.35 4.11 20.60
CA ARG A 53 5.65 4.31 21.87
C ARG A 53 4.74 5.54 21.83
N SER A 54 4.17 5.85 20.66
CA SER A 54 3.29 6.99 20.45
C SER A 54 1.84 6.69 20.85
N GLY A 55 1.56 5.49 21.36
CA GLY A 55 0.23 5.06 21.80
C GLY A 55 -0.62 4.47 20.67
N TYR A 56 -0.02 4.07 19.54
CA TYR A 56 -0.74 3.39 18.47
C TYR A 56 -1.03 1.93 18.80
N SER A 57 -0.28 1.34 19.73
CA SER A 57 -0.56 0.04 20.32
C SER A 57 -0.11 0.01 21.78
N GLY A 58 -0.74 -0.85 22.59
CA GLY A 58 -0.22 -1.19 23.93
C GLY A 58 0.94 -2.18 23.88
N MET A 59 1.22 -2.72 22.71
CA MET A 59 2.28 -3.70 22.46
C MET A 59 3.55 -3.00 21.99
N THR A 60 4.70 -3.31 22.57
CA THR A 60 6.01 -2.78 22.15
C THR A 60 7.02 -3.86 21.77
N TYR A 61 6.61 -5.13 21.83
CA TYR A 61 7.45 -6.29 21.48
C TYR A 61 7.74 -6.32 19.97
N ARG A 62 8.83 -6.98 19.57
CA ARG A 62 9.44 -6.83 18.23
C ARG A 62 9.46 -8.08 17.32
N PRO A 63 8.55 -9.07 17.44
CA PRO A 63 8.55 -10.21 16.54
C PRO A 63 8.14 -9.73 15.17
N PHE A 64 8.89 -10.23 14.20
CA PHE A 64 8.67 -10.00 12.79
C PHE A 64 7.46 -10.81 12.30
N THR A 65 6.61 -10.16 11.51
CA THR A 65 5.56 -10.84 10.73
C THR A 65 5.47 -10.23 9.34
N LEU A 66 5.65 -11.04 8.31
CA LEU A 66 5.75 -10.56 6.93
C LEU A 66 4.40 -10.08 6.37
N GLU A 67 3.29 -10.56 6.91
CA GLU A 67 1.93 -10.24 6.47
C GLU A 67 1.64 -8.73 6.42
N GLY A 68 2.15 -7.95 7.40
CA GLY A 68 1.95 -6.50 7.45
C GLY A 68 2.58 -5.79 6.26
N ASN A 69 3.78 -6.21 5.85
CA ASN A 69 4.45 -5.65 4.68
C ASN A 69 3.62 -5.87 3.41
N PHE A 70 3.14 -7.10 3.17
CA PHE A 70 2.33 -7.40 1.99
C PHE A 70 0.95 -6.73 2.05
N ALA A 71 0.34 -6.64 3.22
CA ALA A 71 -0.92 -5.91 3.40
C ALA A 71 -0.76 -4.41 3.11
N ALA A 72 0.36 -3.80 3.51
CA ALA A 72 0.65 -2.40 3.20
C ALA A 72 0.83 -2.17 1.69
N LEU A 73 1.52 -3.09 1.00
CA LEU A 73 1.64 -3.05 -0.46
C LEU A 73 0.27 -3.21 -1.14
N GLN A 74 -0.57 -4.13 -0.65
CA GLN A 74 -1.94 -4.27 -1.16
C GLN A 74 -2.76 -2.99 -0.95
N ALA A 75 -2.61 -2.33 0.19
CA ALA A 75 -3.31 -1.08 0.46
C ALA A 75 -2.95 0.03 -0.55
N VAL A 76 -1.67 0.15 -0.92
CA VAL A 76 -1.24 1.07 -1.99
C VAL A 76 -1.85 0.66 -3.33
N HIS A 77 -1.89 -0.65 -3.64
CA HIS A 77 -2.54 -1.16 -4.84
C HIS A 77 -4.03 -0.77 -4.89
N GLU A 78 -4.78 -0.97 -3.81
CA GLU A 78 -6.21 -0.61 -3.73
C GLU A 78 -6.46 0.90 -3.84
N MET A 79 -5.49 1.76 -3.50
CA MET A 79 -5.58 3.21 -3.74
C MET A 79 -5.38 3.56 -5.22
N LEU A 80 -4.49 2.84 -5.92
CA LEU A 80 -4.11 3.07 -7.31
C LEU A 80 -5.09 2.45 -8.31
N LEU A 81 -5.50 1.20 -8.07
CA LEU A 81 -6.27 0.38 -8.99
C LEU A 81 -7.14 -0.63 -8.23
N GLN A 82 -8.42 -0.68 -8.58
CA GLN A 82 -9.34 -1.72 -8.13
C GLN A 82 -10.00 -2.37 -9.35
N SER A 83 -10.25 -3.67 -9.30
CA SER A 83 -10.91 -4.39 -10.39
C SER A 83 -12.03 -5.32 -9.94
N TRP A 84 -12.38 -5.32 -8.66
CA TRP A 84 -13.33 -6.28 -8.09
C TRP A 84 -14.72 -6.19 -8.72
N SER A 85 -15.35 -7.37 -8.88
CA SER A 85 -16.75 -7.52 -9.31
C SER A 85 -17.72 -6.97 -8.24
N PRO A 86 -18.69 -6.12 -8.61
CA PRO A 86 -19.76 -5.66 -7.72
C PRO A 86 -20.89 -6.70 -7.53
N THR A 87 -20.84 -7.83 -8.24
CA THR A 87 -21.88 -8.86 -8.24
C THR A 87 -21.26 -10.21 -7.86
N PRO A 88 -21.12 -10.49 -6.56
CA PRO A 88 -20.53 -11.72 -6.06
C PRO A 88 -21.18 -12.96 -6.68
N GLY A 89 -20.36 -13.92 -7.13
CA GLY A 89 -20.82 -15.15 -7.76
C GLY A 89 -21.13 -15.05 -9.25
N GLN A 90 -21.13 -13.85 -9.84
CA GLN A 90 -21.26 -13.67 -11.29
C GLN A 90 -19.89 -13.43 -11.92
N GLN A 91 -19.52 -14.28 -12.87
CA GLN A 91 -18.26 -14.16 -13.60
C GLN A 91 -18.32 -13.00 -14.61
N ASP A 92 -17.15 -12.47 -14.98
CA ASP A 92 -17.01 -11.49 -16.07
C ASP A 92 -17.78 -10.16 -15.85
N THR A 93 -17.92 -9.77 -14.59
CA THR A 93 -18.62 -8.55 -14.14
C THR A 93 -17.67 -7.53 -13.48
N GLU A 94 -16.38 -7.76 -13.60
CA GLU A 94 -15.34 -6.93 -13.01
C GLU A 94 -15.40 -5.48 -13.51
N ILE A 95 -15.13 -4.53 -12.61
CA ILE A 95 -15.12 -3.11 -12.92
C ILE A 95 -13.76 -2.54 -12.54
N ILE A 96 -13.04 -2.02 -13.54
CA ILE A 96 -11.77 -1.34 -13.36
C ILE A 96 -12.05 0.08 -12.85
N ARG A 97 -11.46 0.43 -11.70
CA ARG A 97 -11.50 1.75 -11.07
C ARG A 97 -10.08 2.25 -10.97
N ILE A 98 -9.81 3.39 -11.60
CA ILE A 98 -8.47 3.96 -11.72
C ILE A 98 -8.35 5.11 -10.72
N PHE A 99 -7.30 5.08 -9.89
CA PHE A 99 -7.09 5.98 -8.76
C PHE A 99 -8.33 6.15 -7.84
N PRO A 100 -9.00 5.06 -7.43
CA PRO A 100 -10.28 5.15 -6.71
C PRO A 100 -10.16 5.76 -5.30
N ALA A 101 -8.98 5.70 -4.68
CA ALA A 101 -8.78 6.19 -3.32
C ALA A 101 -7.40 6.84 -3.13
N MET A 102 -7.00 7.70 -4.06
CA MET A 102 -5.75 8.47 -3.96
C MET A 102 -5.91 9.68 -3.04
N PRO A 103 -5.12 9.78 -1.95
CA PRO A 103 -5.23 10.90 -1.02
C PRO A 103 -4.83 12.20 -1.70
N TRP A 104 -5.40 13.32 -1.25
CA TRP A 104 -5.19 14.65 -1.81
C TRP A 104 -3.71 15.03 -1.87
N ARG A 105 -2.91 14.62 -0.88
CA ARG A 105 -1.46 14.87 -0.85
C ARG A 105 -0.67 14.06 -1.90
N TRP A 106 -1.23 12.99 -2.45
CA TRP A 106 -0.69 12.24 -3.60
C TRP A 106 -1.32 12.77 -4.89
N ARG A 107 -1.02 14.05 -5.13
CA ARG A 107 -1.60 14.87 -6.20
C ARG A 107 -1.30 14.30 -7.58
N ASP A 108 -0.07 13.81 -7.73
CA ASP A 108 0.48 13.30 -8.98
C ASP A 108 0.99 11.86 -8.76
N ALA A 109 0.65 10.97 -9.69
CA ALA A 109 1.05 9.56 -9.63
C ALA A 109 1.05 8.94 -11.03
N THR A 110 1.93 7.96 -11.23
CA THR A 110 1.94 7.18 -12.46
C THR A 110 2.25 5.73 -12.15
N PHE A 111 1.50 4.82 -12.78
CA PHE A 111 1.80 3.40 -12.75
C PHE A 111 1.73 2.82 -14.15
N SER A 112 2.49 1.73 -14.35
CA SER A 112 2.53 1.00 -15.60
C SER A 112 2.25 -0.47 -15.36
N ASP A 113 1.38 -1.03 -16.18
CA ASP A 113 1.12 -2.47 -16.29
C ASP A 113 0.69 -3.19 -15.00
N LEU A 114 -0.02 -2.49 -14.12
CA LEU A 114 -0.68 -3.16 -13.01
C LEU A 114 -1.76 -4.10 -13.53
N ARG A 115 -1.89 -5.27 -12.89
CA ARG A 115 -2.86 -6.29 -13.28
C ARG A 115 -4.22 -5.99 -12.66
N ALA A 116 -5.25 -6.10 -13.48
CA ALA A 116 -6.64 -6.16 -13.05
C ALA A 116 -7.19 -7.58 -13.26
N GLU A 117 -8.25 -7.92 -12.54
CA GLU A 117 -9.03 -9.15 -12.74
C GLU A 117 -9.40 -9.32 -14.23
N GLY A 118 -9.50 -10.57 -14.71
CA GLY A 118 -9.58 -10.87 -16.16
C GLY A 118 -8.24 -10.83 -16.89
N GLY A 119 -7.13 -10.58 -16.19
CA GLY A 119 -5.77 -10.57 -16.73
C GLY A 119 -5.42 -9.29 -17.50
N HIS A 120 -6.25 -8.26 -17.41
CA HIS A 120 -6.01 -6.97 -18.05
C HIS A 120 -4.76 -6.29 -17.47
N ARG A 121 -4.06 -5.52 -18.30
CA ARG A 121 -2.97 -4.63 -17.87
C ARG A 121 -3.43 -3.20 -17.94
N VAL A 122 -3.24 -2.45 -16.86
CA VAL A 122 -3.65 -1.05 -16.75
C VAL A 122 -2.43 -0.19 -16.49
N SER A 123 -2.31 0.90 -17.25
CA SER A 123 -1.35 1.98 -16.99
C SER A 123 -2.14 3.28 -16.87
N ALA A 124 -1.75 4.16 -15.96
CA ALA A 124 -2.46 5.43 -15.78
C ALA A 124 -1.59 6.53 -15.19
N THR A 125 -2.00 7.76 -15.48
CA THR A 125 -1.41 9.00 -14.99
C THR A 125 -2.46 9.83 -14.28
N ARG A 126 -2.09 10.32 -13.10
CA ARG A 126 -2.83 11.29 -12.31
C ARG A 126 -1.99 12.56 -12.21
N GLU A 127 -2.61 13.70 -12.46
CA GLU A 127 -2.01 15.01 -12.28
C GLU A 127 -3.03 15.97 -11.65
N ASN A 128 -2.57 16.85 -10.77
CA ASN A 128 -3.43 17.82 -10.08
C ASN A 128 -4.67 17.15 -9.45
N ASN A 129 -4.47 16.04 -8.74
CA ASN A 129 -5.51 15.25 -8.08
C ASN A 129 -6.55 14.60 -9.02
N ALA A 130 -6.19 14.37 -10.28
CA ALA A 130 -7.15 13.91 -11.26
C ALA A 130 -6.52 12.99 -12.30
N THR A 131 -7.19 11.89 -12.68
CA THR A 131 -6.75 11.05 -13.80
C THR A 131 -6.69 11.91 -15.07
N THR A 132 -5.55 11.94 -15.75
CA THR A 132 -5.34 12.67 -17.01
C THR A 132 -5.13 11.74 -18.19
N TRP A 133 -4.70 10.50 -17.93
CA TRP A 133 -4.50 9.51 -18.97
C TRP A 133 -4.61 8.09 -18.40
N PHE A 134 -5.09 7.15 -19.21
CA PHE A 134 -4.92 5.73 -18.93
C PHE A 134 -4.96 4.88 -20.21
N ARG A 135 -4.39 3.69 -20.13
CA ARG A 135 -4.45 2.64 -21.15
C ARG A 135 -4.74 1.29 -20.51
N ILE A 136 -5.63 0.53 -21.13
CA ILE A 136 -5.99 -0.83 -20.72
C ILE A 136 -5.71 -1.77 -21.89
N VAL A 137 -4.91 -2.81 -21.65
CA VAL A 137 -4.68 -3.91 -22.59
C VAL A 137 -5.53 -5.11 -22.15
N ALA A 138 -6.33 -5.64 -23.08
CA ALA A 138 -7.21 -6.77 -22.83
C ALA A 138 -6.42 -8.06 -22.54
N GLY A 139 -6.66 -8.71 -21.40
CA GLY A 139 -6.06 -10.01 -21.05
C GLY A 139 -6.79 -11.21 -21.66
N LYS A 140 -8.07 -11.02 -22.00
CA LYS A 140 -8.99 -11.98 -22.59
C LYS A 140 -9.95 -11.26 -23.52
N ASP A 141 -10.65 -12.01 -24.36
CA ASP A 141 -11.75 -11.49 -25.18
C ASP A 141 -12.93 -11.13 -24.29
N GLY A 142 -13.63 -10.04 -24.60
CA GLY A 142 -14.88 -9.67 -23.92
C GLY A 142 -15.00 -8.19 -23.59
N ALA A 143 -15.97 -7.88 -22.73
CA ALA A 143 -16.24 -6.53 -22.29
C ALA A 143 -15.22 -6.07 -21.23
N ILE A 144 -14.64 -4.90 -21.44
CA ILE A 144 -13.92 -4.14 -20.42
C ILE A 144 -14.83 -3.06 -19.89
N ARG A 145 -14.91 -2.94 -18.56
CA ARG A 145 -15.71 -1.94 -17.86
C ARG A 145 -14.81 -1.04 -17.01
N VAL A 146 -14.93 0.26 -17.22
CA VAL A 146 -14.19 1.29 -16.47
C VAL A 146 -15.18 2.15 -15.73
N ARG A 147 -15.02 2.29 -14.40
CA ARG A 147 -15.85 3.19 -13.60
C ARG A 147 -15.63 4.64 -14.02
N ASP A 148 -16.70 5.40 -14.19
CA ASP A 148 -16.66 6.85 -14.38
C ASP A 148 -16.48 7.57 -13.03
N ASN A 149 -15.27 7.47 -12.46
CA ASN A 149 -14.85 8.21 -11.26
C ASN A 149 -14.02 9.45 -11.59
N PHE A 150 -14.28 10.09 -12.75
CA PHE A 150 -13.44 11.18 -13.27
C PHE A 150 -13.87 12.59 -12.86
N GLY A 151 -14.89 12.71 -12.00
CA GLY A 151 -15.37 14.01 -11.51
C GLY A 151 -16.05 14.84 -12.59
N GLY A 152 -16.85 14.20 -13.45
CA GLY A 152 -17.58 14.86 -14.54
C GLY A 152 -16.74 15.20 -15.79
N ARG A 153 -15.41 15.05 -15.72
CA ARG A 153 -14.52 15.23 -16.87
C ARG A 153 -14.73 14.09 -17.86
N ARG A 154 -14.89 14.44 -19.14
CA ARG A 154 -15.18 13.48 -20.21
C ARG A 154 -13.88 12.92 -20.81
N PRO A 155 -13.69 11.59 -20.85
CA PRO A 155 -12.56 11.00 -21.55
C PRO A 155 -12.68 11.16 -23.06
N GLN A 156 -11.55 11.50 -23.69
CA GLN A 156 -11.34 11.41 -25.13
C GLN A 156 -10.70 10.06 -25.42
N TRP A 157 -11.40 9.21 -26.15
CA TRP A 157 -10.98 7.84 -26.44
C TRP A 157 -10.12 7.78 -27.71
N ASP A 158 -9.19 6.85 -27.78
CA ASP A 158 -8.37 6.58 -28.97
C ASP A 158 -9.08 5.70 -30.03
N ARG A 159 -10.30 5.24 -29.72
CA ARG A 159 -11.12 4.41 -30.60
C ARG A 159 -12.61 4.61 -30.34
N ASP A 160 -13.39 4.24 -31.33
CA ASP A 160 -14.84 4.18 -31.25
C ASP A 160 -15.32 2.94 -30.47
N GLY A 161 -16.64 2.85 -30.27
CA GLY A 161 -17.30 1.67 -29.68
C GLY A 161 -17.42 1.69 -28.16
N VAL A 162 -16.88 2.71 -27.49
CA VAL A 162 -17.08 2.93 -26.06
C VAL A 162 -18.49 3.46 -25.80
N ARG A 163 -19.21 2.82 -24.89
CA ARG A 163 -20.56 3.22 -24.48
C ARG A 163 -20.59 3.51 -22.99
N LYS A 164 -21.41 4.47 -22.57
CA LYS A 164 -21.66 4.73 -21.15
C LYS A 164 -22.90 3.95 -20.70
N THR A 165 -22.73 3.05 -19.75
CA THR A 165 -23.77 2.19 -19.16
C THR A 165 -23.83 2.47 -17.66
N GLY A 166 -24.82 3.25 -17.23
CA GLY A 166 -24.90 3.73 -15.84
C GLY A 166 -23.65 4.54 -15.45
N ASP A 167 -22.97 4.09 -14.40
CA ASP A 167 -21.73 4.71 -13.89
C ASP A 167 -20.46 4.20 -14.56
N ASN A 168 -20.54 3.37 -15.61
CA ASN A 168 -19.37 2.76 -16.24
C ASN A 168 -19.28 3.07 -17.73
N PHE A 169 -18.06 3.06 -18.26
CA PHE A 169 -17.76 2.97 -19.68
C PHE A 169 -17.49 1.51 -20.04
N GLU A 170 -18.04 1.06 -21.15
CA GLU A 170 -17.94 -0.31 -21.62
C GLU A 170 -17.46 -0.37 -23.07
N VAL A 171 -16.55 -1.29 -23.37
CA VAL A 171 -16.05 -1.58 -24.71
C VAL A 171 -15.74 -3.08 -24.84
N SER A 172 -16.06 -3.69 -25.97
CA SER A 172 -15.66 -5.07 -26.25
C SER A 172 -14.30 -5.07 -26.95
N LEU A 173 -13.36 -5.85 -26.44
CA LEU A 173 -12.01 -5.98 -26.97
C LEU A 173 -11.62 -7.45 -27.10
N ARG A 174 -10.78 -7.76 -28.09
CA ARG A 174 -10.06 -9.04 -28.17
C ARG A 174 -8.81 -8.99 -27.32
N LYS A 175 -8.34 -10.14 -26.85
CA LYS A 175 -7.09 -10.30 -26.12
C LYS A 175 -5.94 -9.61 -26.88
N GLY A 176 -5.17 -8.79 -26.16
CA GLY A 176 -4.06 -8.02 -26.70
C GLY A 176 -4.44 -6.68 -27.31
N GLU A 177 -5.72 -6.45 -27.65
CA GLU A 177 -6.18 -5.11 -28.03
C GLU A 177 -6.14 -4.17 -26.83
N SER A 178 -6.05 -2.87 -27.11
CA SER A 178 -6.03 -1.87 -26.06
C SER A 178 -7.00 -0.73 -26.33
N ILE A 179 -7.47 -0.12 -25.25
CA ILE A 179 -8.16 1.15 -25.25
C ILE A 179 -7.37 2.17 -24.43
N GLN A 180 -7.35 3.41 -24.89
CA GLN A 180 -6.72 4.53 -24.22
C GLN A 180 -7.71 5.69 -24.09
N ALA A 181 -7.59 6.44 -23.00
CA ALA A 181 -8.31 7.68 -22.83
C ALA A 181 -7.40 8.80 -22.31
N THR A 182 -7.62 10.01 -22.82
CA THR A 182 -7.04 11.24 -22.30
C THR A 182 -8.16 12.08 -21.68
N LEU A 183 -7.89 12.69 -20.53
CA LEU A 183 -8.78 13.62 -19.84
C LEU A 183 -8.09 14.96 -19.64
N PRO A 184 -8.83 16.08 -19.69
CA PRO A 184 -8.24 17.39 -19.40
C PRO A 184 -7.65 17.41 -17.98
N LYS A 185 -6.40 17.87 -17.90
CA LYS A 185 -5.73 18.18 -16.64
C LYS A 185 -6.40 19.39 -16.00
N PRO A 186 -6.75 19.34 -14.70
CA PRO A 186 -7.20 20.53 -13.99
C PRO A 186 -6.14 21.63 -14.05
N PRO A 187 -6.50 22.90 -14.32
CA PRO A 187 -5.52 24.00 -14.43
C PRO A 187 -4.80 24.24 -13.10
N GLU A 188 -5.48 23.99 -11.99
CA GLU A 188 -4.96 24.13 -10.64
C GLU A 188 -5.27 22.89 -9.81
N ILE A 189 -4.56 22.74 -8.70
CA ILE A 189 -4.80 21.68 -7.74
C ILE A 189 -6.10 22.02 -7.00
N PRO A 190 -7.11 21.13 -6.99
CA PRO A 190 -8.35 21.39 -6.29
C PRO A 190 -8.10 21.61 -4.79
N PRO A 191 -8.97 22.37 -4.10
CA PRO A 191 -8.82 22.59 -2.67
C PRO A 191 -8.79 21.26 -1.90
N ALA A 192 -8.03 21.23 -0.80
CA ALA A 192 -7.97 20.07 0.06
C ALA A 192 -9.35 19.76 0.65
N PRO A 193 -9.72 18.48 0.78
CA PRO A 193 -10.97 18.11 1.45
C PRO A 193 -10.88 18.42 2.95
N ALA A 194 -12.04 18.60 3.60
CA ALA A 194 -12.10 18.94 5.02
C ALA A 194 -11.45 17.88 5.94
N ASN A 195 -11.40 16.63 5.49
CA ASN A 195 -10.78 15.50 6.20
C ASN A 195 -9.38 15.15 5.68
N VAL A 196 -8.68 16.09 5.04
CA VAL A 196 -7.32 15.86 4.52
C VAL A 196 -6.42 15.25 5.59
N ALA A 197 -5.72 14.17 5.25
CA ALA A 197 -4.87 13.45 6.16
C ALA A 197 -3.53 14.17 6.32
N GLU A 198 -3.29 14.68 7.53
CA GLU A 198 -1.99 15.19 7.90
C GLU A 198 -0.96 14.05 8.04
N PRO A 199 0.30 14.25 7.60
CA PRO A 199 1.36 13.29 7.82
C PRO A 199 1.52 12.97 9.31
N VAL A 200 1.63 11.68 9.64
CA VAL A 200 1.89 11.27 11.02
C VAL A 200 3.27 11.77 11.46
N VAL A 201 3.35 12.66 12.45
CA VAL A 201 4.64 13.12 12.99
C VAL A 201 4.97 12.30 14.22
N LEU A 202 6.15 11.68 14.23
CA LEU A 202 6.67 11.03 15.43
C LEU A 202 7.18 12.13 16.36
N GLN A 203 6.66 12.18 17.58
CA GLN A 203 7.25 13.07 18.58
C GLN A 203 8.60 12.49 18.99
N THR A 204 9.66 13.28 18.82
CA THR A 204 10.98 12.99 19.38
C THR A 204 10.88 13.13 20.89
N SER A 205 10.40 12.10 21.58
CA SER A 205 10.73 11.94 22.99
C SER A 205 12.22 11.55 23.08
N SER A 206 12.92 12.11 24.06
CA SER A 206 14.35 11.92 24.33
C SER A 206 14.81 10.49 24.04
N ARG A 207 15.83 10.35 23.19
CA ARG A 207 16.48 9.07 22.81
C ARG A 207 16.58 8.14 24.02
N VAL A 208 15.68 7.17 24.13
CA VAL A 208 15.93 5.99 24.95
C VAL A 208 16.97 5.18 24.16
N PRO A 209 18.14 4.89 24.73
CA PRO A 209 19.12 4.06 24.06
C PRO A 209 18.45 2.76 23.62
N LEU A 210 18.63 2.39 22.36
CA LEU A 210 18.26 1.07 21.89
C LEU A 210 19.10 0.08 22.70
N ASP A 211 18.46 -0.66 23.60
CA ASP A 211 19.11 -1.79 24.24
C ASP A 211 19.44 -2.81 23.16
N THR A 212 20.72 -3.03 22.92
CA THR A 212 21.23 -3.99 21.93
C THR A 212 21.15 -5.43 22.45
N ARG A 213 20.50 -5.69 23.59
CA ARG A 213 20.46 -7.01 24.26
C ARG A 213 19.17 -7.81 24.08
N ASP A 214 18.16 -7.33 23.36
CA ASP A 214 16.94 -8.12 23.10
C ASP A 214 17.13 -9.08 21.92
N GLY A 215 18.02 -10.04 22.11
CA GLY A 215 18.18 -11.23 21.26
C GLY A 215 17.53 -12.48 21.86
N ASN A 216 16.75 -12.37 22.95
CA ASN A 216 16.28 -13.56 23.67
C ASN A 216 14.91 -13.39 24.35
N ASP A 217 13.88 -13.04 23.58
CA ASP A 217 12.48 -13.13 24.06
C ASP A 217 11.90 -14.52 23.71
N THR A 218 12.41 -15.58 24.37
CA THR A 218 11.68 -16.85 24.46
C THR A 218 10.62 -16.74 25.55
N ASN A 219 9.44 -16.20 25.21
CA ASN A 219 8.26 -16.28 26.08
C ASN A 219 7.58 -17.65 25.92
N ALA A 220 8.26 -18.72 26.34
CA ALA A 220 7.63 -20.00 26.62
C ALA A 220 7.28 -20.03 28.11
N ARG A 221 5.99 -19.93 28.44
CA ARG A 221 5.47 -20.21 29.79
C ARG A 221 5.94 -21.60 30.23
N ARG A 222 6.91 -21.69 31.14
CA ARG A 222 7.24 -22.93 31.84
C ARG A 222 6.21 -23.16 32.94
N SER A 223 5.25 -24.04 32.69
CA SER A 223 4.56 -24.80 33.74
C SER A 223 5.58 -25.64 34.50
N ARG A 224 5.48 -25.64 35.84
CA ARG A 224 6.33 -26.47 36.73
C ARG A 224 6.12 -27.95 36.39
N GLY A 225 7.21 -28.69 36.22
CA GLY A 225 7.19 -30.15 36.03
C GLY A 225 8.57 -30.68 35.67
N ASP A 226 9.20 -31.32 36.65
CA ASP A 226 10.25 -32.34 36.61
C ASP A 226 11.63 -32.10 35.97
N GLN A 227 12.63 -32.41 36.80
CA GLN A 227 14.06 -32.48 36.55
C GLN A 227 14.39 -33.65 35.61
N ILE A 228 15.21 -33.44 34.57
CA ILE A 228 16.20 -34.42 34.09
C ILE A 228 17.46 -33.68 33.60
N ALA A 229 18.61 -34.29 33.90
CA ALA A 229 19.97 -33.77 33.85
C ALA A 229 20.61 -33.64 32.45
N GLY A 230 21.56 -32.69 32.35
CA GLY A 230 22.87 -32.92 31.73
C GLY A 230 23.08 -32.49 30.27
N ARG A 231 23.87 -31.41 30.06
CA ARG A 231 25.25 -31.43 29.53
C ARG A 231 25.70 -30.01 29.11
N ASN A 232 26.88 -29.61 29.59
CA ASN A 232 27.61 -28.40 29.19
C ASN A 232 28.26 -28.57 27.81
N TYR A 233 28.33 -27.51 27.01
CA TYR A 233 29.47 -27.22 26.13
C TYR A 233 29.58 -25.71 25.83
N GLY A 234 30.72 -25.12 26.22
CA GLY A 234 31.53 -24.18 25.43
C GLY A 234 31.06 -22.73 25.24
N SER A 235 31.60 -21.79 26.02
CA SER A 235 31.66 -20.36 25.69
C SER A 235 32.86 -20.06 24.78
N ILE A 236 32.67 -19.38 23.64
CA ILE A 236 33.76 -18.77 22.86
C ILE A 236 33.36 -17.35 22.40
N GLY A 237 34.13 -16.38 22.91
CA GLY A 237 34.56 -15.08 22.35
C GLY A 237 33.63 -14.23 21.47
N ASN A 238 33.37 -13.00 21.92
CA ASN A 238 32.79 -11.92 21.12
C ASN A 238 33.90 -10.96 20.62
N PRO A 239 34.06 -10.66 19.32
CA PRO A 239 34.93 -9.58 18.88
C PRO A 239 34.19 -8.23 18.95
N ARG A 240 34.90 -7.21 19.43
CA ARG A 240 34.45 -5.81 19.48
C ARG A 240 34.48 -5.21 18.07
N GLU A 241 33.38 -4.60 17.63
CA GLU A 241 33.39 -3.70 16.47
C GLU A 241 33.07 -2.26 16.88
N ASP A 242 33.85 -1.35 16.34
CA ASP A 242 33.87 0.11 16.50
C ASP A 242 32.83 0.75 15.53
N PRO A 243 32.01 1.75 15.91
CA PRO A 243 30.90 2.18 15.07
C PRO A 243 31.33 3.24 14.05
N LEU A 244 31.37 2.87 12.77
CA LEU A 244 31.36 3.82 11.66
C LEU A 244 29.97 4.50 11.58
N ALA A 245 29.91 5.77 11.96
CA ALA A 245 28.74 6.62 11.79
C ALA A 245 28.53 6.94 10.29
N LEU A 246 27.46 6.41 9.69
CA LEU A 246 26.99 6.82 8.37
C LEU A 246 25.86 7.85 8.51
N PRO A 247 25.84 8.90 7.66
CA PRO A 247 24.92 10.03 7.80
C PRO A 247 23.46 9.65 7.46
N VAL A 248 22.54 10.29 8.18
CA VAL A 248 21.08 10.19 8.05
C VAL A 248 20.63 10.65 6.67
N PRO A 249 19.74 9.93 5.94
CA PRO A 249 19.22 10.41 4.67
C PRO A 249 18.31 11.62 4.86
N GLN A 250 18.58 12.68 4.08
CA GLN A 250 17.74 13.87 3.99
C GLN A 250 16.31 13.52 3.53
N GLN A 251 15.38 14.29 4.09
CA GLN A 251 13.96 14.37 3.81
C GLN A 251 13.63 14.31 2.31
N ILE A 252 12.98 13.23 1.86
CA ILE A 252 12.50 13.09 0.47
C ILE A 252 11.33 14.06 0.27
N ARG A 253 11.59 15.22 -0.35
CA ARG A 253 10.54 16.11 -0.88
C ARG A 253 9.93 15.50 -2.15
N GLY A 254 8.62 15.23 -2.11
CA GLY A 254 7.67 15.36 -3.22
C GLY A 254 8.03 14.81 -4.61
N ARG A 255 8.63 13.62 -4.71
CA ARG A 255 8.76 12.93 -6.01
C ARG A 255 7.48 12.15 -6.33
N PRO A 256 7.05 12.10 -7.60
CA PRO A 256 5.91 11.27 -7.99
C PRO A 256 6.17 9.81 -7.60
N ILE A 257 5.12 9.14 -7.11
CA ILE A 257 5.16 7.69 -6.91
C ILE A 257 5.16 7.07 -8.30
N VAL A 258 6.30 6.48 -8.69
CA VAL A 258 6.47 5.75 -9.94
C VAL A 258 6.57 4.27 -9.59
N CYS A 259 5.51 3.51 -9.86
CA CYS A 259 5.54 2.05 -9.79
C CYS A 259 5.88 1.50 -11.19
N ARG A 260 7.13 1.05 -11.40
CA ARG A 260 7.53 0.29 -12.59
C ARG A 260 7.59 -1.20 -12.26
N GLY A 261 6.78 -2.00 -12.92
CA GLY A 261 6.93 -3.46 -12.92
C GLY A 261 7.86 -3.87 -14.05
N GLU A 262 9.16 -3.98 -13.79
CA GLU A 262 10.08 -4.64 -14.71
C GLU A 262 10.17 -6.12 -14.31
N PHE A 263 9.59 -6.99 -15.15
CA PHE A 263 9.73 -8.45 -15.02
C PHE A 263 11.03 -8.85 -15.73
N LEU A 264 12.04 -9.27 -14.98
CA LEU A 264 13.23 -9.91 -15.53
C LEU A 264 12.86 -11.35 -15.93
N GLU A 265 12.75 -11.62 -17.23
CA GLU A 265 12.72 -12.98 -17.76
C GLU A 265 14.10 -13.63 -17.57
N GLY A 266 14.29 -14.26 -16.41
CA GLY A 266 15.41 -15.17 -16.18
C GLY A 266 15.10 -16.55 -16.76
N ARG A 267 15.60 -16.85 -17.97
CA ARG A 267 15.74 -18.24 -18.41
C ARG A 267 16.84 -18.90 -17.58
N ILE A 268 16.47 -19.93 -16.84
CA ILE A 268 17.42 -20.92 -16.32
C ILE A 268 17.80 -21.82 -17.49
N ARG A 269 19.10 -21.86 -17.82
CA ARG A 269 19.75 -23.02 -18.44
C ARG A 269 20.47 -23.77 -17.34
#